data_AF-A0A0V0WDH3-F1
#
_entry.id   AF-A0A0V0WDH3-F1
#
_cell.length_a   1.000
_cell.length_b   1.000
_cell.length_c   1.000
_cell.angle_alpha   90.00
_cell.angle_beta   90.00
_cell.angle_gamma   90.00
#
_symmetry.space_group_name_H-M   'P 1'
#
loop_
_entity.id
_entity.type
_entity.pdbx_description
1 polymer ?
#
loop_
_entity_poly.entity_id
_entity_poly.type
_entity_poly.pdbx_seq_one_letter_code
_entity_poly.pdbx_strand_id
1 'polypeptide(L)' 'MIRDAVSEGQFNTVLLLEMEAIRKACASIQEDYLPHVTFIVVQKRHHTRLFPENASMIDKSGNILP' A
#
# COMPACT_ATOMS: atom_id res chain seq x y z
N MET A 1 -2.98 6.89 -3.82
CA MET A 1 -1.80 6.26 -4.45
C MET A 1 -1.60 4.87 -3.86
N ILE A 2 -1.32 3.87 -4.71
CA ILE A 2 -0.93 2.52 -4.29
C ILE A 2 0.58 2.39 -4.53
N ARG A 3 1.35 2.17 -3.47
CA ARG A 3 2.80 2.08 -3.51
C ARG A 3 3.28 0.66 -3.23
N ASP A 4 3.80 -0.01 -4.24
CA ASP A 4 4.39 -1.36 -4.11
C ASP A 4 5.86 -1.28 -3.68
N ALA A 5 6.40 -2.36 -3.13
CA ALA A 5 7.84 -2.60 -2.97
C ALA A 5 8.63 -1.55 -2.14
N VAL A 6 8.09 -1.17 -0.98
CA VAL A 6 8.82 -0.37 0.03
C VAL A 6 9.19 -1.26 1.21
N SER A 7 10.41 -1.14 1.72
CA SER A 7 10.79 -1.80 2.99
C SER A 7 10.16 -1.07 4.18
N GLU A 8 9.77 -1.81 5.22
CA GLU A 8 9.13 -1.25 6.41
C GLU A 8 9.95 -0.11 7.04
N GLY A 9 11.27 -0.27 7.12
CA GLY A 9 12.18 0.76 7.65
C GLY A 9 12.27 2.04 6.79
N GLN A 10 11.69 2.03 5.60
CA GLN A 10 11.68 3.17 4.67
C GLN A 10 10.31 3.84 4.56
N PHE A 11 9.26 3.31 5.21
CA PHE A 11 7.89 3.82 5.04
C PHE A 11 7.77 5.31 5.29
N ASN A 12 8.33 5.81 6.39
CA ASN A 12 8.20 7.23 6.73
C ASN A 12 8.94 8.12 5.72
N THR A 13 10.16 7.76 5.35
CA THR A 13 10.97 8.52 4.39
C THR A 13 10.29 8.58 3.02
N VAL A 14 9.81 7.44 2.52
CA VAL A 14 9.12 7.37 1.23
C VAL A 14 7.80 8.12 1.28
N LEU A 15 7.02 7.96 2.35
CA LEU A 15 5.76 8.68 2.55
C LEU A 15 5.97 10.19 2.47
N LEU A 16 6.92 10.74 3.23
CA LEU A 16 7.18 12.18 3.29
C LEU A 16 7.61 12.73 1.92
N LEU A 17 8.57 12.08 1.27
CA LEU A 17 9.10 12.52 -0.01
C LEU A 17 8.06 12.44 -1.14
N GLU A 18 7.33 11.31 -1.23
CA GLU A 18 6.34 11.13 -2.29
C GLU A 18 5.09 12.00 -2.05
N MET A 19 4.67 12.19 -0.79
CA MET A 19 3.56 13.11 -0.48
C MET A 19 3.91 14.56 -0.80
N GLU A 20 5.13 15.01 -0.51
CA GLU A 20 5.59 16.34 -0.88
C GLU A 20 5.58 16.53 -2.40
N ALA A 21 6.06 15.53 -3.15
CA ALA A 21 6.03 15.56 -4.62
C ALA A 21 4.60 15.64 -5.17
N ILE A 22 3.67 14.85 -4.61
CA ILE A 22 2.25 14.89 -4.98
C ILE A 22 1.66 16.28 -4.71
N ARG A 23 1.91 16.87 -3.53
CA ARG A 23 1.40 18.20 -3.17
C ARG A 23 1.95 19.28 -4.10
N LYS A 24 3.24 19.24 -4.45
CA LYS A 24 3.86 20.15 -5.42
C LYS A 24 3.22 20.02 -6.81
N ALA A 25 2.95 18.80 -7.26
CA ALA A 25 2.25 18.58 -8.52
C ALA A 25 0.82 19.12 -8.49
N CYS A 26 0.07 18.92 -7.40
CA CYS A 26 -1.27 19.50 -7.24
C CYS A 26 -1.23 21.04 -7.29
N ALA A 27 -0.30 21.68 -6.58
CA ALA A 27 -0.13 23.12 -6.58
C ALA A 27 0.26 23.69 -7.96
N SER A 28 0.97 22.93 -8.79
CA SER A 28 1.30 23.34 -10.17
C SER A 28 0.11 23.30 -11.13
N ILE A 29 -0.98 22.59 -10.79
CA ILE A 29 -2.18 22.48 -11.63
C ILE A 29 -3.09 23.69 -11.40
N GLN A 30 -3.34 24.02 -10.13
CA GLN A 30 -4.20 25.13 -9.76
C GLN A 30 -3.84 25.62 -8.34
N GLU A 31 -3.90 26.94 -8.14
CA GLU A 31 -3.81 27.54 -6.82
C GLU A 31 -4.89 26.96 -5.89
N ASP A 32 -4.51 26.69 -4.64
CA ASP A 32 -5.33 26.06 -3.59
C ASP A 32 -5.89 24.66 -3.89
N TYR A 33 -5.44 23.98 -4.95
CA TYR A 33 -5.83 22.60 -5.19
C TYR A 33 -5.14 21.64 -4.21
N LEU A 34 -5.84 21.35 -3.12
CA LEU A 34 -5.39 20.48 -2.02
C LEU A 34 -6.29 19.25 -1.88
N PRO A 35 -6.27 18.32 -2.86
CA PRO A 35 -7.10 17.12 -2.78
C PRO A 35 -6.72 16.27 -1.57
N HIS A 36 -7.69 15.52 -1.05
CA HIS A 36 -7.42 14.49 -0.06
C HIS A 36 -6.65 13.33 -0.72
N VAL A 37 -5.52 12.96 -0.14
CA VAL A 37 -4.68 11.88 -0.65
C VAL A 37 -4.73 10.71 0.32
N THR A 38 -5.14 9.55 -0.18
CA THR A 38 -4.98 8.28 0.52
C THR A 38 -3.71 7.61 0.00
N PHE A 39 -2.78 7.31 0.91
CA PHE A 39 -1.51 6.64 0.61
C PHE A 39 -1.57 5.22 1.16
N ILE A 40 -1.48 4.22 0.29
CA ILE A 40 -1.54 2.81 0.68
C ILE A 40 -0.25 2.13 0.24
N VAL A 41 0.51 1.59 1.19
CA VAL A 41 1.65 0.73 0.90
C VAL A 41 1.16 -0.71 0.75
N VAL A 42 1.55 -1.37 -0.32
CA VAL A 42 1.29 -2.78 -0.56
C VAL A 42 2.61 -3.54 -0.43
N GLN A 43 2.65 -4.53 0.45
CA GLN A 43 3.81 -5.37 0.67
C GLN A 43 3.46 -6.82 0.37
N LYS A 44 3.95 -7.37 -0.74
CA LYS A 44 3.76 -8.80 -1.09
C LYS A 44 4.82 -9.72 -0.51
N ARG A 45 6.02 -9.17 -0.24
CA ARG A 45 7.16 -9.91 0.30
C ARG A 45 7.25 -9.67 1.80
N HIS A 46 6.53 -10.49 2.56
CA HIS A 46 6.55 -10.48 4.02
C HIS A 46 6.48 -11.91 4.57
N HIS A 47 6.80 -12.06 5.86
CA HIS A 47 6.78 -13.34 6.55
C HIS A 47 5.41 -13.71 7.14
N THR A 48 4.41 -12.85 7.02
CA THR A 48 3.03 -13.20 7.37
C THR A 48 2.53 -14.35 6.50
N ARG A 49 1.93 -15.35 7.14
CA ARG A 49 1.30 -16.51 6.51
C ARG A 49 -0.11 -16.62 7.06
N LEU A 50 -1.06 -16.93 6.18
CA LEU A 50 -2.45 -17.15 6.53
C LEU A 50 -2.77 -18.61 6.27
N PHE A 51 -3.50 -19.23 7.19
CA PHE A 51 -3.89 -20.63 7.11
C PHE A 51 -5.41 -20.74 7.30
N PRO A 52 -6.05 -21.68 6.61
CA PRO A 52 -7.49 -21.90 6.74
C PRO A 52 -7.83 -22.46 8.12
N GLU A 53 -8.90 -21.96 8.74
CA GLU A 53 -9.37 -22.46 10.03
C GLU A 53 -10.01 -23.85 9.87
N ASN A 54 -10.77 -24.04 8.79
CA ASN A 54 -11.55 -25.25 8.53
C ASN A 54 -11.36 -25.74 7.08
N ALA A 55 -11.60 -27.05 6.85
CA ALA A 55 -11.48 -27.68 5.53
C ALA A 55 -12.37 -27.05 4.44
N SER A 56 -13.46 -26.39 4.81
CA SER A 56 -14.35 -25.67 3.87
C SER A 56 -13.76 -24.35 3.36
N MET A 57 -12.66 -23.87 3.92
CA MET A 57 -11.99 -22.61 3.56
C MET A 57 -10.70 -22.82 2.75
N ILE A 58 -10.56 -24.00 2.15
CA ILE A 58 -9.33 -24.46 1.49
C ILE A 58 -9.51 -24.50 -0.03
N ASP A 59 -8.54 -23.96 -0.76
CA ASP A 59 -8.46 -24.09 -2.21
C ASP A 59 -7.81 -25.43 -2.64
N LYS A 60 -7.68 -25.70 -3.94
CA LYS A 60 -7.09 -26.96 -4.42
C LYS A 60 -5.62 -27.17 -4.04
N SER A 61 -4.92 -26.11 -3.64
CA SER A 61 -3.50 -26.12 -3.28
C SER A 61 -3.25 -26.17 -1.77
N GLY A 62 -4.31 -26.15 -0.95
CA GLY A 62 -4.20 -26.13 0.50
C GLY A 62 -4.13 -24.73 1.12
N ASN A 63 -4.32 -23.67 0.32
CA ASN A 63 -4.27 -22.28 0.78
C ASN A 63 -5.66 -21.77 1.16
N ILE A 64 -5.70 -20.62 1.85
CA ILE A 64 -6.94 -19.90 2.11
C ILE A 64 -7.62 -19.49 0.79
N LEU A 65 -8.96 -19.48 0.77
CA LEU A 65 -9.73 -18.90 -0.33
C LEU A 65 -9.48 -17.38 -0.43
N PRO A 66 -9.64 -16.77 -1.63
CA PRO A 66 -9.59 -15.31 -1.80
C PRO A 66 -10.65 -14.55 -1.03
#